data_AF-A0A7Y0SI10-F1
#
_entry.id   AF-A0A7Y0SI10-F1
#
_cell.length_a   1.000
_cell.length_b   1.000
_cell.length_c   1.000
_cell.angle_alpha   90.00
_cell.angle_beta   90.00
_cell.angle_gamma   90.00
#
_symmetry.space_group_name_H-M   'P 1'
#
loop_
_entity.id
_entity.type
_entity.pdbx_description
1 polymer ?
#
loop_
_entity_poly.entity_id
_entity_poly.type
_entity_poly.pdbx_seq_one_letter_code
_entity_poly.pdbx_strand_id
1 'polypeptide(L)'
;ILIFKGLFNQSFGEINMLLEGLFGISPAWFSDPFMAKTMILIVNTWLGFPYMMILCMGLLKAIPDDLYEASAIDGANFVTNFT
;
A
#
# COMPACT_ATOMS: atom_id res chain seq x y z
N ILE A 1 11.85 4.21 9.85
CA ILE A 1 10.80 4.04 10.90
C ILE A 1 10.70 5.23 11.86
N LEU A 2 11.82 5.84 12.29
CA LEU A 2 11.80 6.98 13.23
C LEU A 2 11.10 8.23 12.65
N ILE A 3 11.23 8.48 11.36
CA ILE A 3 10.51 9.56 10.67
C ILE A 3 8.99 9.35 10.79
N PHE A 4 8.49 8.13 10.51
CA PHE A 4 7.07 7.81 10.67
C PHE A 4 6.59 7.99 12.12
N LYS A 5 7.42 7.66 13.12
CA LYS A 5 7.08 7.94 14.53
C LYS A 5 6.83 9.44 14.78
N GLY A 6 7.60 10.32 14.13
CA GLY A 6 7.39 11.77 14.18
C GLY A 6 6.14 12.21 13.41
N LEU A 7 5.95 11.71 12.19
CA LEU A 7 4.80 12.05 11.34
C LEU A 7 3.45 11.67 11.97
N PHE A 8 3.37 10.52 12.64
CA PHE A 8 2.18 10.03 13.32
C PHE A 8 2.03 10.56 14.76
N ASN A 9 2.86 11.52 15.19
CA ASN A 9 2.74 12.10 16.53
C ASN A 9 1.35 12.71 16.74
N GLN A 10 0.76 12.46 17.92
CA GLN A 10 -0.61 12.88 18.21
C GLN A 10 -0.79 14.39 18.35
N SER A 11 0.25 15.11 18.80
CA SER A 11 0.17 16.54 19.14
C SER A 11 0.84 17.46 18.12
N PHE A 12 1.90 16.99 17.45
CA PHE A 12 2.70 17.79 16.51
C PHE A 12 2.94 17.08 15.17
N GLY A 13 2.26 15.96 14.91
CA GLY A 13 2.45 15.19 13.69
C GLY A 13 1.71 15.81 12.51
N GLU A 14 2.41 15.99 11.39
CA GLU A 14 1.85 16.48 10.12
C GLU A 14 0.63 15.66 9.66
N ILE A 15 0.61 14.35 9.93
CA ILE A 15 -0.51 13.48 9.54
C ILE A 15 -1.79 13.86 10.28
N ASN A 16 -1.72 14.13 11.59
CA ASN A 16 -2.90 14.53 12.34
C ASN A 16 -3.34 15.95 11.97
N MET A 17 -2.40 16.87 11.73
CA MET A 17 -2.74 18.22 11.27
C MET A 17 -3.48 18.20 9.92
N LEU A 18 -3.04 17.35 8.98
CA LEU A 18 -3.72 17.17 7.69
C LEU A 18 -5.10 16.53 7.84
N LEU A 19 -5.22 15.47 8.66
CA LEU A 19 -6.49 14.79 8.88
C LEU A 19 -7.52 15.69 9.59
N GLU A 20 -7.06 16.52 10.52
CA GLU A 20 -7.90 17.49 11.19
C GLU A 20 -8.35 18.60 10.23
N GLY A 21 -7.43 19.13 9.40
CA GLY A 21 -7.75 20.15 8.41
C GLY A 21 -8.71 19.70 7.30
N LEU A 22 -8.66 18.42 6.91
CA LEU A 22 -9.50 17.87 5.83
C LEU A 22 -10.80 17.23 6.34
N PHE A 23 -10.75 16.55 7.48
CA PHE A 23 -11.83 15.69 7.95
C PHE A 23 -12.28 16.00 9.39
N GLY A 24 -11.61 16.92 10.10
CA GLY A 24 -11.93 17.24 11.50
C GLY A 24 -11.62 16.12 12.50
N ILE A 25 -10.74 15.18 12.15
CA ILE A 25 -10.40 14.03 12.98
C ILE A 25 -8.92 14.02 13.36
N SER A 26 -8.62 13.57 14.57
CA SER A 26 -7.25 13.37 15.06
C SER A 26 -7.10 11.97 15.68
N PRO A 27 -6.74 10.95 14.89
CA PRO A 27 -6.63 9.58 15.38
C PRO A 27 -5.52 9.43 16.45
N ALA A 28 -5.81 8.62 17.47
CA ALA A 28 -4.88 8.36 18.57
C ALA A 28 -3.90 7.21 18.23
N TRP A 29 -3.00 7.42 17.26
CA TRP A 29 -2.09 6.40 16.69
C TRP A 29 -1.22 5.61 17.68
N PHE A 30 -1.03 6.11 18.90
CA PHE A 30 -0.19 5.48 19.94
C PHE A 30 -0.97 5.09 21.19
N SER A 31 -2.16 5.66 21.39
CA SER A 31 -2.96 5.46 22.61
C SER A 31 -4.10 4.47 22.38
N ASP A 32 -4.67 4.44 21.17
CA ASP A 32 -5.69 3.47 20.80
C ASP A 32 -5.05 2.21 20.18
N PRO A 33 -5.30 1.00 20.73
CA PRO A 33 -4.70 -0.24 20.24
C PRO A 33 -5.05 -0.58 18.79
N PHE A 34 -6.23 -0.19 18.32
CA PHE A 34 -6.64 -0.46 16.94
C PHE A 34 -5.91 0.47 15.96
N MET A 35 -5.87 1.77 16.25
CA MET A 35 -5.14 2.76 15.45
C MET A 35 -3.63 2.51 15.45
N ALA A 36 -3.07 2.04 16.56
CA ALA A 36 -1.67 1.65 16.62
C ALA A 36 -1.33 0.47 15.69
N LYS A 37 -2.19 -0.56 15.64
CA LYS A 37 -2.02 -1.68 14.69
C LYS A 37 -2.14 -1.21 13.25
N THR A 38 -3.13 -0.36 12.96
CA THR A 38 -3.33 0.23 11.63
C THR A 38 -2.11 1.03 11.17
N MET A 39 -1.56 1.89 12.04
CA MET A 39 -0.31 2.62 11.76
C MET A 39 0.85 1.67 11.44
N ILE A 40 1.04 0.63 12.26
CA ILE A 40 2.13 -0.34 12.05
C ILE A 40 1.94 -1.08 10.71
N LEU A 41 0.72 -1.46 10.36
CA LEU A 41 0.43 -2.09 9.06
C LEU A 41 0.70 -1.17 7.89
N ILE A 42 0.29 0.11 7.97
CA ILE A 42 0.56 1.11 6.93
C ILE A 42 2.07 1.26 6.72
N VAL A 43 2.83 1.44 7.80
CA VAL A 43 4.29 1.63 7.72
C VAL A 43 4.98 0.37 7.18
N ASN A 44 4.60 -0.83 7.64
CA ASN A 44 5.18 -2.07 7.13
C ASN A 44 4.82 -2.30 5.65
N THR A 45 3.59 -2.00 5.24
CA THR A 45 3.17 -2.12 3.84
C THR A 45 3.96 -1.16 2.96
N TRP A 46 4.14 0.11 3.40
CA TRP A 46 4.94 1.09 2.68
C TRP A 46 6.40 0.65 2.50
N LEU A 47 6.99 0.06 3.54
CA LEU A 47 8.37 -0.44 3.49
C LEU A 47 8.50 -1.73 2.66
N GLY A 48 7.52 -2.63 2.73
CA GLY A 48 7.56 -3.95 2.09
C GLY A 48 7.10 -3.96 0.63
N PHE A 49 6.23 -3.02 0.24
CA PHE A 49 5.65 -2.96 -1.10
C PHE A 49 6.71 -2.90 -2.22
N PRO A 50 7.77 -2.06 -2.16
CA PRO A 50 8.77 -2.00 -3.23
C PRO A 50 9.51 -3.33 -3.45
N TYR A 51 9.76 -4.08 -2.38
CA TYR A 51 10.39 -5.40 -2.48
C TYR A 51 9.52 -6.39 -3.25
N MET A 52 8.24 -6.51 -2.88
CA MET A 52 7.31 -7.39 -3.57
C MET A 52 7.06 -6.96 -5.01
N MET A 53 7.00 -5.65 -5.26
CA MET A 53 6.85 -5.12 -6.62
C MET A 53 8.01 -5.54 -7.52
N ILE A 54 9.26 -5.39 -7.08
CA ILE A 54 10.45 -5.78 -7.86
C ILE A 54 10.45 -7.29 -8.11
N LEU A 55 10.11 -8.09 -7.10
CA LEU A 55 10.00 -9.54 -7.22
C LEU A 55 8.96 -9.93 -8.27
N CYS A 56 7.74 -9.40 -8.16
CA CYS A 56 6.66 -9.67 -9.11
C CYS A 56 7.00 -9.18 -10.52
N MET A 57 7.66 -8.03 -10.67
CA MET A 57 8.14 -7.56 -11.97
C MET A 57 9.11 -8.57 -12.62
N GLY A 58 10.03 -9.12 -11.85
CA GLY A 58 10.93 -10.17 -12.33
C GLY A 58 10.20 -11.44 -12.74
N LEU A 59 9.22 -11.87 -11.94
CA LEU A 59 8.39 -13.04 -12.24
C LEU A 59 7.51 -12.84 -13.49
N LEU A 60 6.90 -11.67 -13.64
CA LEU A 60 6.04 -11.34 -14.79
C LEU A 60 6.84 -11.36 -16.10
N LYS A 61 8.14 -11.01 -16.07
CA LYS A 61 9.01 -11.10 -17.25
C LYS A 61 9.34 -12.53 -17.69
N ALA A 62 9.10 -13.51 -16.84
CA ALA A 62 9.25 -14.92 -17.20
C ALA A 62 8.01 -15.49 -17.92
N ILE A 63 6.89 -14.76 -17.92
CA ILE A 63 5.67 -15.19 -18.62
C ILE A 63 5.83 -14.89 -20.11
N PRO A 64 5.73 -15.91 -20.99
CA PRO A 64 5.76 -15.71 -22.43
C PRO A 64 4.62 -14.81 -22.94
N ASP A 65 4.92 -13.92 -23.90
CA ASP A 65 3.95 -12.96 -24.44
C ASP A 65 2.86 -13.64 -25.30
N ASP A 66 3.14 -14.83 -25.86
CA ASP A 66 2.20 -15.60 -26.69
C ASP A 66 0.96 -16.07 -25.91
N LEU A 67 1.06 -16.28 -24.60
CA LEU A 67 -0.09 -16.56 -23.74
C LEU A 67 -1.07 -15.38 -23.68
N TYR A 68 -0.56 -14.15 -23.69
CA TYR A 68 -1.40 -12.95 -23.73
C TYR A 68 -2.01 -12.73 -25.12
N GLU A 69 -1.33 -13.12 -26.19
CA GLU A 69 -1.90 -13.11 -27.55
C GLU A 69 -3.01 -14.15 -27.71
N ALA A 70 -2.79 -15.39 -27.24
CA ALA A 70 -3.78 -16.45 -27.28
C ALA A 70 -5.04 -16.08 -26.48
N SER A 71 -4.87 -15.59 -25.25
CA SER A 71 -5.99 -15.16 -24.42
C SER A 71 -6.76 -13.98 -25.03
N ALA A 72 -6.08 -13.06 -25.75
CA ALA A 72 -6.74 -11.98 -26.47
C ALA A 72 -7.58 -12.50 -27.65
N ILE A 73 -7.14 -13.53 -28.36
CA ILE A 73 -7.92 -14.20 -29.42
C ILE A 73 -9.17 -14.85 -28.83
N ASP A 74 -9.05 -15.45 -27.64
CA ASP A 74 -10.17 -16.05 -26.89
C ASP A 74 -11.11 -14.99 -26.27
N GLY A 75 -10.83 -13.70 -26.46
CA GLY A 75 -11.65 -12.58 -25.97
C GLY A 75 -11.46 -12.27 -24.48
N ALA A 76 -10.38 -12.72 -23.86
CA ALA A 76 -10.06 -12.40 -22.47
C ALA A 76 -9.77 -10.90 -22.30
N ASN A 77 -10.25 -10.33 -21.20
CA ASN A 77 -9.96 -8.95 -20.81
C ASN A 77 -8.88 -8.89 -19.72
N PHE A 78 -8.48 -7.69 -19.32
CA PHE A 78 -7.44 -7.48 -18.31
C PHE A 78 -7.69 -8.22 -16.98
N VAL A 79 -8.92 -8.18 -16.45
CA VAL A 79 -9.24 -8.83 -15.17
C VAL A 79 -9.20 -10.35 -15.32
N THR A 80 -9.65 -10.87 -16.46
CA THR A 80 -9.55 -12.30 -16.80
C THR A 80 -8.10 -12.76 -16.92
N ASN A 81 -7.22 -11.96 -17.52
CA ASN A 81 -5.79 -12.30 -17.61
C ASN A 81 -5.05 -12.14 -16.27
N PHE A 82 -5.59 -11.34 -15.35
CA PHE A 82 -5.00 -11.10 -14.03
C PHE A 82 -5.41 -12.16 -12.99
N THR A 83 -6.55 -12.83 -13.16
CA THR A 83 -7.14 -13.78 -12.19
C THR A 83 -6.84 -15.22 -12.57
#